data_AF-A0AB40BSN2-F1
#
_entry.id   AF-A0AB40BSN2-F1
#
_cell.length_a   1.000
_cell.length_b   1.000
_cell.length_c   1.000
_cell.angle_alpha   90.00
_cell.angle_beta   90.00
_cell.angle_gamma   90.00
#
_symmetry.space_group_name_H-M   'P 1'
#
loop_
_entity.id
_entity.type
_entity.pdbx_description
1 polymer ?
#
loop_
_entity_poly.entity_id
_entity_poly.type
_entity_poly.pdbx_seq_one_letter_code
_entity_poly.pdbx_strand_id
1 'polypeptide(L)'
;MARIFTLVRLFKNRKKFRVRKKFTLMKWSILLEMIWMKVCIGKKTKTAPFLWRALGTKAAKVGKGLSNDTEALKLELQHWLEAIDHSHRYGHNLNYYYEKWHKCQSRQPFFYWLDIGEGRMINLEEDCPRSKLQKQIIKYLGQKERQVFEVMFEDGRLLYKLSKRLVDTTMSPEDTKWIFVLSTKRTLYVGQKKKGVFQHSSFLSGAAILAAGSLVVEKGILKMKLCWCLKAFFKETTLISLMLRFAP
;
A
#
# COMPACT_ATOMS: atom_id res chain seq x y z
N MET A 1 -13.72 6.97 27.25
CA MET A 1 -14.64 6.94 26.08
C MET A 1 -14.84 8.32 25.45
N ALA A 2 -15.29 9.34 26.17
CA ALA A 2 -15.57 10.69 25.62
C ALA A 2 -14.39 11.33 24.84
N ARG A 3 -13.17 11.32 25.39
CA ARG A 3 -11.98 11.92 24.74
C ARG A 3 -11.60 11.26 23.39
N ILE A 4 -11.84 9.95 23.24
CA ILE A 4 -11.54 9.20 22.01
C ILE A 4 -12.55 9.54 20.92
N PHE A 5 -13.83 9.60 21.29
CA PHE A 5 -14.89 10.04 20.38
C PHE A 5 -14.71 11.49 19.93
N THR A 6 -14.21 12.36 20.81
CA THR A 6 -13.82 13.73 20.45
C THR A 6 -12.68 13.74 19.44
N LEU A 7 -11.66 12.89 19.60
CA LEU A 7 -10.54 12.79 18.66
C LEU A 7 -10.96 12.23 17.29
N VAL A 8 -11.82 11.21 17.24
CA VAL A 8 -12.40 10.70 15.97
C VAL A 8 -13.26 11.78 15.28
N ARG A 9 -14.02 12.58 16.05
CA ARG A 9 -14.82 13.69 15.52
C ARG A 9 -13.95 14.84 15.00
N LEU A 10 -12.89 15.19 15.72
CA LEU A 10 -11.87 16.15 15.28
C LEU A 10 -11.16 15.70 14.01
N PHE A 11 -10.98 14.39 13.84
CA PHE A 11 -10.39 13.78 12.65
C PHE A 11 -11.33 13.86 11.44
N LYS A 12 -12.62 13.53 11.61
CA LYS A 12 -13.65 13.63 10.55
C LYS A 12 -13.92 15.07 10.08
N ASN A 13 -13.88 16.04 10.99
CA ASN A 13 -14.21 17.44 10.66
C ASN A 13 -13.08 18.23 9.99
N ARG A 14 -11.92 17.61 9.78
CA ARG A 14 -10.70 18.28 9.36
C ARG A 14 -10.56 18.20 7.82
N LYS A 15 -11.03 19.25 7.11
CA LYS A 15 -10.95 19.41 5.64
C LYS A 15 -9.52 19.20 5.11
N LYS A 16 -9.40 18.42 4.02
CA LYS A 16 -8.21 18.10 3.19
C LYS A 16 -6.87 18.64 3.72
N PHE A 17 -6.10 17.78 4.37
CA PHE A 17 -4.78 18.12 4.93
C PHE A 17 -3.63 17.97 3.93
N ARG A 18 -2.72 18.97 3.90
CA ARG A 18 -1.42 18.93 3.20
C ARG A 18 -0.59 17.70 3.63
N VAL A 19 0.18 17.16 2.68
CA VAL A 19 0.94 15.89 2.75
C VAL A 19 1.78 15.70 4.01
N ARG A 20 2.39 16.75 4.59
CA ARG A 20 3.15 16.66 5.87
C ARG A 20 2.28 16.35 7.09
N LYS A 21 1.05 16.88 7.15
CA LYS A 21 0.12 16.64 8.27
C LYS A 21 -0.59 15.28 8.20
N LYS A 22 -0.56 14.58 7.05
CA LYS A 22 -1.08 13.22 6.90
C LYS A 22 -0.31 12.20 7.76
N PHE A 23 1.00 12.35 7.92
CA PHE A 23 1.83 11.45 8.75
C PHE A 23 1.55 11.62 10.25
N THR A 24 1.32 12.85 10.70
CA THR A 24 0.87 13.13 12.06
C THR A 24 -0.51 12.52 12.26
N LEU A 25 -1.47 12.77 11.36
CA LEU A 25 -2.81 12.15 11.39
C LEU A 25 -2.77 10.63 11.40
N MET A 26 -1.84 10.02 10.66
CA MET A 26 -1.58 8.57 10.60
C MET A 26 -1.07 8.01 11.92
N LYS A 27 -0.12 8.70 12.58
CA LYS A 27 0.26 8.38 13.96
C LYS A 27 -0.94 8.48 14.89
N TRP A 28 -1.79 9.50 14.73
CA TRP A 28 -2.99 9.70 15.56
C TRP A 28 -4.11 8.70 15.30
N SER A 29 -4.37 8.26 14.07
CA SER A 29 -5.42 7.27 13.77
C SER A 29 -5.03 5.87 14.24
N ILE A 30 -3.77 5.47 14.03
CA ILE A 30 -3.20 4.25 14.60
C ILE A 30 -3.20 4.35 16.12
N LEU A 31 -2.79 5.48 16.69
CA LEU A 31 -2.84 5.70 18.14
C LEU A 31 -4.29 5.70 18.68
N LEU A 32 -5.26 6.19 17.92
CA LEU A 32 -6.68 6.18 18.29
C LEU A 32 -7.27 4.78 18.25
N GLU A 33 -6.94 3.97 17.24
CA GLU A 33 -7.28 2.56 17.23
C GLU A 33 -6.57 1.81 18.35
N MET A 34 -5.29 2.11 18.61
CA MET A 34 -4.51 1.55 19.73
C MET A 34 -5.13 1.88 21.11
N ILE A 35 -5.57 3.13 21.31
CA ILE A 35 -6.20 3.57 22.57
C ILE A 35 -7.62 3.00 22.67
N TRP A 36 -8.39 2.98 21.57
CA TRP A 36 -9.75 2.44 21.55
C TRP A 36 -9.75 0.92 21.81
N MET A 37 -8.84 0.17 21.19
CA MET A 37 -8.69 -1.28 21.42
C MET A 37 -8.21 -1.58 22.86
N LYS A 38 -7.31 -0.77 23.44
CA LYS A 38 -6.95 -0.90 24.87
C LYS A 38 -8.14 -0.64 25.81
N VAL A 39 -8.99 0.33 25.49
CA VAL A 39 -10.14 0.71 26.33
C VAL A 39 -11.34 -0.24 26.15
N CYS A 40 -11.58 -0.75 24.94
CA CYS A 40 -12.71 -1.64 24.64
C CYS A 40 -12.41 -3.12 24.91
N ILE A 41 -11.14 -3.56 24.84
CA ILE A 41 -10.75 -4.98 24.99
C ILE A 41 -10.23 -5.32 26.39
N GLY A 42 -10.07 -4.32 27.27
CA GLY A 42 -9.70 -4.52 28.68
C GLY A 42 -10.67 -5.39 29.49
N LYS A 43 -11.72 -5.97 28.89
CA LYS A 43 -12.62 -6.89 29.58
C LYS A 43 -12.81 -8.30 29.01
N LYS A 44 -12.55 -8.66 27.72
CA LYS A 44 -13.08 -9.98 27.24
C LYS A 44 -12.35 -10.84 26.18
N THR A 45 -11.19 -10.55 25.58
CA THR A 45 -10.61 -11.51 24.59
C THR A 45 -9.09 -11.71 24.62
N LYS A 46 -8.66 -12.99 24.60
CA LYS A 46 -7.26 -13.45 24.65
C LYS A 46 -6.43 -13.15 23.37
N THR A 47 -7.05 -12.71 22.29
CA THR A 47 -6.44 -12.47 20.97
C THR A 47 -5.87 -11.06 20.78
N ALA A 48 -6.19 -10.12 21.68
CA ALA A 48 -5.88 -8.70 21.57
C ALA A 48 -4.38 -8.31 21.61
N PRO A 49 -3.50 -8.98 22.39
CA PRO A 49 -2.07 -8.64 22.44
C PRO A 49 -1.32 -8.97 21.13
N PHE A 50 -1.79 -9.97 20.38
CA PHE A 50 -1.19 -10.37 19.11
C PHE A 50 -1.48 -9.34 17.99
N LEU A 51 -2.74 -8.90 17.89
CA LEU A 51 -3.17 -7.80 17.02
C LEU A 51 -2.42 -6.49 17.31
N TRP A 52 -2.16 -6.21 18.60
CA TRP A 52 -1.36 -5.07 19.08
C TRP A 52 0.08 -5.05 18.52
N ARG A 53 0.81 -6.17 18.61
CA ARG A 53 2.18 -6.27 18.06
C ARG A 53 2.16 -6.18 16.53
N ALA A 54 1.18 -6.79 15.88
CA ALA A 54 1.08 -6.81 14.42
C ALA A 54 0.85 -5.41 13.82
N LEU A 55 -0.11 -4.62 14.36
CA LEU A 55 -0.39 -3.26 13.89
C LEU A 55 0.77 -2.29 14.14
N GLY A 56 1.34 -2.32 15.34
CA GLY A 56 2.48 -1.46 15.68
C GLY A 56 3.69 -1.73 14.79
N THR A 57 3.96 -3.01 14.51
CA THR A 57 5.07 -3.41 13.63
C THR A 57 4.81 -3.01 12.17
N LYS A 58 3.58 -3.16 11.66
CA LYS A 58 3.20 -2.72 10.30
C LYS A 58 3.29 -1.20 10.14
N ALA A 59 2.74 -0.44 11.08
CA ALA A 59 2.84 1.02 11.11
C ALA A 59 4.30 1.50 11.20
N ALA A 60 5.12 0.85 12.03
CA ALA A 60 6.54 1.16 12.12
C ALA A 60 7.29 0.83 10.83
N LYS A 61 6.94 -0.25 10.11
CA LYS A 61 7.51 -0.58 8.79
C LYS A 61 7.18 0.49 7.74
N VAL A 62 5.94 0.97 7.69
CA VAL A 62 5.53 2.09 6.81
C VAL A 62 6.27 3.37 7.18
N GLY A 63 6.46 3.63 8.48
CA GLY A 63 7.13 4.84 8.97
C GLY A 63 8.66 4.85 8.84
N LYS A 64 9.34 3.71 9.03
CA LYS A 64 10.81 3.61 9.08
C LYS A 64 11.48 3.86 7.72
N GLY A 65 10.80 3.52 6.62
CA GLY A 65 11.30 3.84 5.28
C GLY A 65 11.25 5.34 4.97
N LEU A 66 10.32 6.07 5.58
CA LEU A 66 10.12 7.51 5.38
C LEU A 66 11.06 8.39 6.21
N SER A 67 11.67 7.85 7.27
CA SER A 67 12.61 8.60 8.11
C SER A 67 14.04 8.58 7.60
N ASN A 68 14.40 7.60 6.78
CA ASN A 68 15.79 7.31 6.42
C ASN A 68 16.18 7.85 5.05
N ASP A 69 15.21 8.27 4.23
CA ASP A 69 15.45 8.72 2.86
C ASP A 69 14.47 9.85 2.53
N THR A 70 15.01 11.05 2.26
CA THR A 70 14.21 12.25 1.97
C THR A 70 13.47 12.15 0.64
N GLU A 71 13.94 11.28 -0.26
CA GLU A 71 13.36 11.03 -1.58
C GLU A 71 12.32 9.89 -1.56
N ALA A 72 12.13 9.21 -0.42
CA ALA A 72 11.18 8.10 -0.31
C ALA A 72 9.73 8.57 -0.46
N LEU A 73 9.01 7.92 -1.39
CA LEU A 73 7.64 8.26 -1.71
C LEU A 73 6.65 7.77 -0.64
N LYS A 74 5.67 8.62 -0.35
CA LYS A 74 4.57 8.33 0.60
C LYS A 74 3.42 7.63 -0.12
N LEU A 75 2.85 6.61 0.52
CA LEU A 75 1.65 5.93 0.04
C LEU A 75 0.44 6.87 0.01
N GLU A 76 -0.33 6.82 -1.07
CA GLU A 76 -1.62 7.49 -1.16
C GLU A 76 -2.63 6.91 -0.16
N LEU A 77 -3.68 7.67 0.19
CA LEU A 77 -4.65 7.29 1.23
C LEU A 77 -5.27 5.90 1.01
N GLN A 78 -5.58 5.55 -0.25
CA GLN A 78 -6.16 4.25 -0.61
C GLN A 78 -5.19 3.11 -0.28
N HIS A 79 -3.93 3.26 -0.67
CA HIS A 79 -2.88 2.28 -0.37
C HIS A 79 -2.52 2.24 1.12
N TRP A 80 -2.78 3.32 1.85
CA TRP A 80 -2.58 3.36 3.30
C TRP A 80 -3.62 2.52 4.06
N LEU A 81 -4.89 2.60 3.68
CA LEU A 81 -5.96 1.75 4.26
C LEU A 81 -5.63 0.27 4.08
N GLU A 82 -5.13 -0.12 2.91
CA GLU A 82 -4.68 -1.48 2.63
C GLU A 82 -3.50 -1.91 3.49
N ALA A 83 -2.51 -1.03 3.69
CA ALA A 83 -1.30 -1.35 4.44
C ALA A 83 -1.55 -1.58 5.94
N ILE A 84 -2.52 -0.86 6.51
CA ILE A 84 -2.89 -0.98 7.93
C ILE A 84 -3.98 -2.03 8.18
N ASP A 85 -4.81 -2.34 7.16
CA ASP A 85 -5.82 -3.39 7.27
C ASP A 85 -5.14 -4.74 7.55
N HIS A 86 -5.66 -5.48 8.53
CA HIS A 86 -5.11 -6.80 8.87
C HIS A 86 -5.21 -7.78 7.72
N SER A 87 -6.34 -7.73 7.02
CA SER A 87 -6.64 -8.60 5.89
C SER A 87 -6.05 -8.08 4.58
N HIS A 88 -5.45 -6.88 4.56
CA HIS A 88 -4.92 -6.26 3.34
C HIS A 88 -5.94 -6.22 2.19
N ARG A 89 -7.21 -5.94 2.51
CA ARG A 89 -8.25 -5.75 1.50
C ARG A 89 -7.84 -4.63 0.56
N TYR A 90 -8.21 -4.78 -0.70
CA TYR A 90 -7.78 -3.89 -1.77
C TYR A 90 -8.15 -2.44 -1.44
N GLY A 91 -7.13 -1.56 -1.39
CA GLY A 91 -7.28 -0.20 -0.88
C GLY A 91 -8.35 0.64 -1.58
N HIS A 92 -8.53 0.43 -2.88
CA HIS A 92 -9.57 1.11 -3.64
C HIS A 92 -10.98 0.71 -3.17
N ASN A 93 -11.19 -0.58 -2.89
CA ASN A 93 -12.46 -1.08 -2.35
C ASN A 93 -12.71 -0.52 -0.95
N LEU A 94 -11.67 -0.51 -0.09
CA LEU A 94 -11.77 0.07 1.25
C LEU A 94 -12.14 1.56 1.23
N ASN A 95 -11.69 2.31 0.22
CA ASN A 95 -11.96 3.74 0.11
C ASN A 95 -13.45 4.05 -0.05
N TYR A 96 -14.23 3.27 -0.81
CA TYR A 96 -15.68 3.45 -0.92
C TYR A 96 -16.37 3.38 0.45
N TYR A 97 -15.99 2.39 1.27
CA TYR A 97 -16.52 2.25 2.62
C TYR A 97 -16.01 3.33 3.56
N TYR A 98 -14.75 3.76 3.40
CA TYR A 98 -14.17 4.85 4.16
C TYR A 98 -14.90 6.17 3.93
N GLU A 99 -15.28 6.46 2.68
CA GLU A 99 -16.08 7.64 2.36
C GLU A 99 -17.47 7.59 2.98
N LYS A 100 -18.14 6.43 2.99
CA LYS A 100 -19.42 6.24 3.68
C LYS A 100 -19.29 6.38 5.19
N TRP A 101 -18.26 5.78 5.78
CA TRP A 101 -17.93 5.96 7.19
C TRP A 101 -17.66 7.43 7.53
N HIS A 102 -16.93 8.14 6.67
CA HIS A 102 -16.59 9.55 6.87
C HIS A 102 -17.84 10.45 6.88
N LYS A 103 -18.81 10.17 6.00
CA LYS A 103 -20.06 10.93 5.90
C LYS A 103 -21.06 10.61 7.02
N CYS A 104 -21.02 9.41 7.61
CA CYS A 104 -21.94 9.05 8.69
C CYS A 104 -21.56 9.67 10.04
N GLN A 105 -22.55 9.81 10.93
CA GLN A 105 -22.37 10.37 12.28
C GLN A 105 -21.70 9.40 13.27
N SER A 106 -21.37 8.17 12.83
CA SER A 106 -20.75 7.17 13.69
C SER A 106 -19.45 7.68 14.31
N ARG A 107 -19.27 7.36 15.60
CA ARG A 107 -18.06 7.69 16.36
C ARG A 107 -17.10 6.50 16.46
N GLN A 108 -17.46 5.37 15.85
CA GLN A 108 -16.67 4.16 15.81
C GLN A 108 -15.45 4.35 14.90
N PRO A 109 -14.27 3.81 15.25
CA PRO A 109 -13.13 3.75 14.33
C PRO A 109 -13.47 2.99 13.05
N PHE A 110 -12.79 3.30 11.94
CA PHE A 110 -13.18 2.81 10.61
C PHE A 110 -13.25 1.28 10.50
N PHE A 111 -12.19 0.54 10.84
CA PHE A 111 -12.21 -0.92 10.70
C PHE A 111 -13.18 -1.59 11.68
N TYR A 112 -13.33 -1.04 12.88
CA TYR A 112 -14.35 -1.53 13.81
C TYR A 112 -15.75 -1.32 13.27
N TRP A 113 -16.05 -0.10 12.80
CA TRP A 113 -17.32 0.23 12.15
C TRP A 113 -17.59 -0.69 10.96
N LEU A 114 -16.56 -0.99 10.17
CA LEU A 114 -16.66 -1.80 8.97
C LEU A 114 -16.91 -3.28 9.28
N ASP A 115 -16.23 -3.86 10.28
CA ASP A 115 -16.19 -5.31 10.45
C ASP A 115 -17.09 -5.83 11.58
N ILE A 116 -17.40 -5.00 12.58
CA ILE A 116 -18.11 -5.42 13.80
C ILE A 116 -19.28 -4.49 14.14
N GLY A 117 -19.09 -3.19 13.91
CA GLY A 117 -19.95 -2.13 14.38
C GLY A 117 -21.12 -1.82 13.46
N GLU A 118 -21.51 -0.54 13.46
CA GLU A 118 -22.71 -0.04 12.78
C GLU A 118 -22.65 -0.24 11.26
N GLY A 119 -21.46 -0.25 10.67
CA GLY A 119 -21.26 -0.43 9.23
C GLY A 119 -21.20 -1.88 8.77
N ARG A 120 -21.27 -2.88 9.68
CA ARG A 120 -21.10 -4.29 9.32
C ARG A 120 -22.07 -4.78 8.25
N MET A 121 -23.33 -4.31 8.32
CA MET A 121 -24.40 -4.71 7.39
C MET A 121 -24.47 -3.81 6.15
N ILE A 122 -23.64 -2.77 6.08
CA ILE A 122 -23.62 -1.88 4.92
C ILE A 122 -23.00 -2.65 3.75
N ASN A 123 -23.78 -2.73 2.68
CA ASN A 123 -23.38 -3.24 1.38
C ASN A 123 -23.47 -2.10 0.35
N LEU A 124 -22.41 -1.89 -0.43
CA LEU A 124 -22.37 -0.88 -1.50
C LEU A 124 -22.56 -1.57 -2.84
N GLU A 125 -23.80 -1.89 -3.20
CA GLU A 125 -24.13 -2.77 -4.33
C GLU A 125 -23.59 -2.27 -5.68
N GLU A 126 -23.69 -0.96 -5.91
CA GLU A 126 -23.26 -0.35 -7.17
C GLU A 126 -21.74 -0.28 -7.31
N ASP A 127 -21.04 0.18 -6.28
CA ASP A 127 -19.58 0.44 -6.36
C ASP A 127 -18.72 -0.78 -5.97
N CYS A 128 -19.02 -1.34 -4.79
CA CYS A 128 -18.19 -2.34 -4.13
C CYS A 128 -19.01 -3.21 -3.17
N PRO A 129 -19.67 -4.26 -3.67
CA PRO A 129 -20.37 -5.21 -2.83
C PRO A 129 -19.44 -5.81 -1.77
N ARG A 130 -19.98 -6.21 -0.63
CA ARG A 130 -19.20 -6.81 0.46
C ARG A 130 -18.42 -8.04 0.02
N SER A 131 -19.02 -8.86 -0.84
CA SER A 131 -18.36 -10.01 -1.46
C SER A 131 -17.10 -9.62 -2.21
N LYS A 132 -17.12 -8.52 -2.99
CA LYS A 132 -15.96 -7.98 -3.71
C LYS A 132 -14.90 -7.44 -2.76
N LEU A 133 -15.32 -6.71 -1.72
CA LEU A 133 -14.41 -6.17 -0.69
C LEU A 133 -13.66 -7.30 0.03
N GLN A 134 -14.35 -8.38 0.39
CA GLN A 134 -13.77 -9.51 1.11
C GLN A 134 -12.92 -10.42 0.21
N LYS A 135 -13.30 -10.56 -1.07
CA LYS A 135 -12.58 -11.39 -2.03
C LYS A 135 -11.26 -10.78 -2.49
N GLN A 136 -11.21 -9.46 -2.67
CA GLN A 136 -10.01 -8.78 -3.19
C GLN A 136 -9.05 -8.40 -2.06
N ILE A 137 -8.09 -9.28 -1.82
CA ILE A 137 -7.04 -9.15 -0.81
C ILE A 137 -5.68 -9.11 -1.50
N ILE A 138 -4.89 -8.08 -1.18
CA ILE A 138 -3.55 -7.93 -1.73
C ILE A 138 -2.56 -8.82 -1.00
N LYS A 139 -1.89 -9.70 -1.75
CA LYS A 139 -0.81 -10.54 -1.24
C LYS A 139 0.42 -9.68 -0.99
N TYR A 140 0.85 -9.62 0.26
CA TYR A 140 2.12 -9.01 0.66
C TYR A 140 3.21 -10.08 0.70
N LEU A 141 4.33 -9.82 0.03
CA LEU A 141 5.42 -10.79 -0.08
C LEU A 141 6.41 -10.63 1.07
N GLY A 142 6.84 -11.77 1.62
CA GLY A 142 8.01 -11.87 2.48
C GLY A 142 9.33 -11.65 1.73
N GLN A 143 10.42 -11.51 2.49
CA GLN A 143 11.74 -11.27 1.91
C GLN A 143 12.21 -12.42 0.98
N LYS A 144 11.90 -13.68 1.31
CA LYS A 144 12.20 -14.83 0.46
C LYS A 144 11.29 -14.87 -0.77
N GLU A 145 9.97 -14.72 -0.57
CA GLU A 145 8.99 -14.78 -1.66
C GLU A 145 9.23 -13.74 -2.74
N ARG A 146 9.76 -12.55 -2.39
CA ARG A 146 9.99 -11.48 -3.38
C ARG A 146 11.27 -11.64 -4.21
N GLN A 147 12.18 -12.55 -3.85
CA GLN A 147 13.45 -12.74 -4.57
C GLN A 147 13.24 -13.17 -6.02
N VAL A 148 12.17 -13.92 -6.30
CA VAL A 148 11.82 -14.36 -7.66
C VAL A 148 11.44 -13.21 -8.59
N PHE A 149 11.13 -12.03 -8.04
CA PHE A 149 10.79 -10.83 -8.79
C PHE A 149 11.96 -9.85 -8.89
N GLU A 150 13.09 -10.12 -8.23
CA GLU A 150 14.25 -9.24 -8.24
C GLU A 150 14.89 -9.23 -9.63
N VAL A 151 15.12 -8.02 -10.15
CA VAL A 151 15.69 -7.79 -11.48
C VAL A 151 17.02 -7.06 -11.34
N MET A 152 17.98 -7.47 -12.15
CA MET A 152 19.27 -6.82 -12.32
C MET A 152 19.43 -6.31 -13.75
N PHE A 153 20.32 -5.34 -13.92
CA PHE A 153 20.69 -4.80 -15.22
C PHE A 153 22.11 -5.27 -15.54
N GLU A 154 22.29 -5.97 -16.65
CA GLU A 154 23.55 -6.56 -17.11
C GLU A 154 23.61 -6.39 -18.62
N ASP A 155 24.72 -5.84 -19.14
CA ASP A 155 24.96 -5.60 -20.57
C ASP A 155 23.80 -4.90 -21.31
N GLY A 156 23.23 -3.87 -20.70
CA GLY A 156 22.14 -3.10 -21.30
C GLY A 156 20.76 -3.78 -21.20
N ARG A 157 20.65 -4.92 -20.52
CA ARG A 157 19.45 -5.76 -20.49
C ARG A 157 18.98 -6.03 -19.07
N LEU A 158 17.67 -6.21 -18.91
CA LEU A 158 17.02 -6.60 -17.67
C LEU A 158 16.91 -8.12 -17.56
N LEU A 159 17.38 -8.66 -16.44
CA LEU A 159 17.32 -10.09 -16.14
C LEU A 159 16.78 -10.33 -14.73
N TYR A 160 15.98 -11.37 -14.56
CA TYR A 160 15.63 -11.84 -13.22
C TYR A 160 16.88 -12.40 -12.54
N LYS A 161 17.18 -11.90 -11.34
CA LYS A 161 18.44 -12.21 -10.64
C LYS A 161 18.62 -13.69 -10.35
N LEU A 162 17.54 -14.37 -9.95
CA LEU A 162 17.58 -15.81 -9.61
C LEU A 162 17.65 -16.70 -10.84
N SER A 163 16.80 -16.47 -11.84
CA SER A 163 16.69 -17.36 -13.00
C SER A 163 17.63 -17.01 -14.13
N LYS A 164 18.25 -15.82 -14.09
CA LYS A 164 19.06 -15.24 -15.17
C LYS A 164 18.35 -15.15 -16.53
N ARG A 165 17.01 -15.27 -16.53
CA ARG A 165 16.20 -15.11 -17.73
C ARG A 165 15.98 -13.63 -18.02
N LEU A 166 16.01 -13.28 -19.30
CA LEU A 166 15.62 -11.96 -19.77
C LEU A 166 14.20 -11.65 -19.31
N VAL A 167 13.99 -10.43 -18.84
CA VAL A 167 12.64 -9.93 -18.57
C VAL A 167 11.96 -9.70 -19.91
N ASP A 168 10.84 -10.37 -20.14
CA ASP A 168 10.00 -10.16 -21.31
C ASP A 168 8.54 -10.07 -20.89
N THR A 169 7.93 -8.93 -21.18
CA THR A 169 6.52 -8.63 -20.87
C THR A 169 5.62 -8.74 -22.10
N THR A 170 6.20 -8.88 -23.30
CA THR A 170 5.46 -8.87 -24.57
C THR A 170 4.75 -10.20 -24.85
N MET A 171 5.18 -11.27 -24.18
CA MET A 171 4.58 -12.60 -24.28
C MET A 171 3.31 -12.77 -23.43
N SER A 172 2.85 -11.71 -22.76
CA SER A 172 1.61 -11.74 -21.97
C SER A 172 0.41 -11.30 -22.82
N PRO A 173 -0.82 -11.71 -22.47
CA PRO A 173 -2.04 -11.19 -23.10
C PRO A 173 -2.10 -9.66 -23.11
N GLU A 174 -2.74 -9.06 -24.11
CA GLU A 174 -2.73 -7.60 -24.36
C GLU A 174 -3.21 -6.75 -23.16
N ASP A 175 -4.10 -7.27 -22.34
CA ASP A 175 -4.66 -6.60 -21.16
C ASP A 175 -3.76 -6.72 -19.91
N THR A 176 -2.68 -7.48 -20.01
CA THR A 176 -1.75 -7.71 -18.91
C THR A 176 -0.91 -6.48 -18.62
N LYS A 177 -1.05 -5.96 -17.40
CA LYS A 177 -0.21 -4.86 -16.92
C LYS A 177 0.98 -5.40 -16.14
N TRP A 178 2.17 -5.02 -16.55
CA TRP A 178 3.41 -5.26 -15.80
C TRP A 178 3.78 -4.04 -14.98
N ILE A 179 4.27 -4.28 -13.77
CA ILE A 179 4.60 -3.25 -12.79
C ILE A 179 6.01 -3.44 -12.25
N PHE A 180 6.64 -2.33 -11.89
CA PHE A 180 7.92 -2.33 -11.19
C PHE A 180 7.85 -1.55 -9.90
N VAL A 181 8.72 -1.92 -8.95
CA VAL A 181 9.02 -1.17 -7.73
C VAL A 181 10.53 -1.11 -7.54
N LEU A 182 11.06 0.09 -7.31
CA LEU A 182 12.42 0.32 -6.84
C LEU A 182 12.40 0.58 -5.33
N SER A 183 13.00 -0.32 -4.56
CA SER A 183 13.12 -0.17 -3.11
C SER A 183 14.13 0.91 -2.71
N THR A 184 14.07 1.37 -1.46
CA THR A 184 15.09 2.29 -0.88
C THR A 184 16.49 1.69 -0.81
N LYS A 185 16.61 0.36 -0.91
CA LYS A 185 17.91 -0.34 -1.06
C LYS A 185 18.36 -0.46 -2.51
N ARG A 186 17.70 0.25 -3.44
CA ARG A 186 17.96 0.22 -4.88
C ARG A 186 17.79 -1.15 -5.54
N THR A 187 17.10 -2.08 -4.87
CA THR A 187 16.67 -3.33 -5.49
C THR A 187 15.43 -3.10 -6.34
N LEU A 188 15.49 -3.46 -7.62
CA LEU A 188 14.39 -3.40 -8.57
C LEU A 188 13.60 -4.71 -8.54
N TYR A 189 12.27 -4.60 -8.47
CA TYR A 189 11.36 -5.73 -8.59
C TYR A 189 10.42 -5.51 -9.77
N VAL A 190 10.19 -6.54 -10.57
CA VAL A 190 9.28 -6.53 -11.71
C VAL A 190 8.35 -7.72 -11.62
N GLY A 191 7.07 -7.52 -11.94
CA GLY A 191 6.09 -8.59 -11.94
C GLY A 191 4.77 -8.21 -12.61
N GLN A 192 3.99 -9.24 -12.93
CA GLN A 192 2.66 -9.06 -13.49
C GLN A 192 1.67 -8.56 -12.43
N LYS A 193 0.96 -7.48 -12.72
CA LYS A 193 -0.12 -6.98 -11.86
C LYS A 193 -1.32 -7.92 -11.98
N LYS A 194 -1.90 -8.29 -10.85
CA LYS A 194 -3.18 -9.04 -10.78
C LYS A 194 -4.16 -8.20 -9.97
N LYS A 195 -5.16 -7.59 -10.62
CA LYS A 195 -6.07 -6.64 -9.96
C LYS A 195 -6.73 -7.30 -8.74
N GLY A 196 -6.63 -6.63 -7.58
CA GLY A 196 -7.20 -7.11 -6.33
C GLY A 196 -6.44 -8.27 -5.66
N VAL A 197 -5.27 -8.67 -6.20
CA VAL A 197 -4.43 -9.74 -5.63
C VAL A 197 -2.95 -9.32 -5.52
N PHE A 198 -2.40 -8.71 -6.56
CA PHE A 198 -0.99 -8.37 -6.63
C PHE A 198 -0.77 -7.02 -7.31
N GLN A 199 -0.07 -6.12 -6.62
CA GLN A 199 0.22 -4.76 -7.08
C GLN A 199 1.51 -4.21 -6.47
N HIS A 200 1.84 -2.93 -6.70
CA HIS A 200 3.11 -2.34 -6.26
C HIS A 200 3.41 -2.54 -4.76
N SER A 201 2.40 -2.36 -3.90
CA SER A 201 2.55 -2.57 -2.45
C SER A 201 2.94 -4.01 -2.08
N SER A 202 2.63 -5.00 -2.93
CA SER A 202 2.90 -6.42 -2.69
C SER A 202 4.40 -6.72 -2.54
N PHE A 203 5.26 -6.12 -3.36
CA PHE A 203 6.70 -6.43 -3.37
C PHE A 203 7.39 -6.14 -2.03
N LEU A 204 7.03 -5.02 -1.40
CA LEU A 204 7.67 -4.55 -0.18
C LEU A 204 6.73 -4.54 1.03
N SER A 205 5.58 -5.19 0.94
CA SER A 205 4.58 -5.24 2.02
C SER A 205 4.19 -3.84 2.53
N GLY A 206 3.99 -2.89 1.62
CA GLY A 206 3.67 -1.50 1.94
C GLY A 206 4.83 -0.67 2.53
N ALA A 207 6.08 -1.15 2.46
CA ALA A 207 7.23 -0.33 2.83
C ALA A 207 7.50 0.79 1.81
N ALA A 208 8.27 1.79 2.21
CA ALA A 208 8.62 2.92 1.36
C ALA A 208 9.43 2.50 0.13
N ILE A 209 9.28 3.28 -0.94
CA ILE A 209 9.87 3.03 -2.26
C ILE A 209 10.50 4.32 -2.80
N LEU A 210 11.48 4.17 -3.69
CA LEU A 210 12.05 5.28 -4.45
C LEU A 210 11.21 5.59 -5.69
N ALA A 211 10.80 4.54 -6.41
CA ALA A 211 10.02 4.65 -7.63
C ALA A 211 9.12 3.44 -7.81
N ALA A 212 8.03 3.63 -8.54
CA ALA A 212 7.13 2.58 -8.97
C ALA A 212 6.43 3.01 -10.26
N GLY A 213 6.04 2.05 -11.07
CA GLY A 213 5.35 2.36 -12.30
C GLY A 213 4.93 1.11 -13.07
N SER A 214 4.53 1.32 -14.32
CA SER A 214 4.33 0.24 -15.28
C SER A 214 5.50 0.23 -16.26
N LEU A 215 5.79 -0.92 -16.86
CA LEU A 215 6.87 -1.05 -17.84
C LEU A 215 6.49 -2.04 -18.93
N VAL A 216 7.14 -1.90 -20.08
CA VAL A 216 7.12 -2.87 -21.17
C VAL A 216 8.58 -3.21 -21.46
N VAL A 217 8.93 -4.49 -21.41
CA VAL A 217 10.28 -4.99 -21.69
C VAL A 217 10.16 -6.06 -22.74
N GLU A 218 10.96 -5.96 -23.79
CA GLU A 218 11.04 -6.95 -24.86
C GLU A 218 12.47 -7.49 -24.87
N LYS A 219 12.64 -8.80 -24.63
CA LYS A 219 13.96 -9.46 -24.60
C LYS A 219 14.99 -8.73 -23.73
N GLY A 220 14.57 -8.29 -22.54
CA GLY A 220 15.39 -7.54 -21.59
C GLY A 220 15.57 -6.06 -21.92
N ILE A 221 15.13 -5.58 -23.08
CA ILE A 221 15.22 -4.18 -23.50
C ILE A 221 13.96 -3.46 -23.07
N LEU A 222 14.11 -2.42 -22.26
CA LEU A 222 12.99 -1.58 -21.84
C LEU A 222 12.44 -0.80 -23.04
N LYS A 223 11.22 -1.14 -23.46
CA LYS A 223 10.47 -0.41 -24.50
C LYS A 223 9.69 0.70 -23.81
N MET A 224 9.95 1.93 -24.23
CA MET A 224 9.49 3.13 -23.55
C MET A 224 7.96 3.13 -23.37
N LYS A 225 7.50 3.21 -22.11
CA LYS A 225 6.13 3.61 -21.78
C LYS A 225 6.21 4.55 -20.58
N LEU A 226 5.50 5.68 -20.68
CA LEU A 226 5.47 6.77 -19.70
C LEU A 226 5.44 6.22 -18.26
N CYS A 227 6.46 6.57 -17.49
CA CYS A 227 6.43 6.41 -16.05
C CYS A 227 5.33 7.36 -15.55
N TRP A 228 4.17 6.84 -15.16
CA TRP A 228 3.23 7.61 -14.34
C TRP A 228 3.85 7.71 -12.95
N CYS A 229 4.88 8.55 -12.82
CA CYS A 229 5.27 9.10 -11.54
C CYS A 229 4.03 9.81 -11.00
N LEU A 230 3.35 9.19 -10.03
CA LEU A 230 2.24 9.81 -9.32
C LEU A 230 2.78 11.06 -8.60
N LYS A 231 2.62 12.21 -9.29
CA LYS A 231 2.72 13.61 -8.86
C LYS A 231 3.32 13.83 -7.46
N ALA A 232 4.62 13.63 -7.34
CA ALA A 232 5.47 14.31 -6.36
C ALA A 232 6.94 14.06 -6.75
N PHE A 233 7.63 15.10 -7.20
CA PHE A 233 9.09 15.27 -7.23
C PHE A 233 9.96 14.86 -8.44
N PHE A 234 9.53 14.04 -9.40
CA PHE A 234 10.38 13.79 -10.57
C PHE A 234 9.78 14.37 -11.87
N LYS A 235 10.29 15.52 -12.31
CA LYS A 235 10.15 15.99 -13.69
C LYS A 235 10.85 14.95 -14.60
N GLU A 236 10.13 14.46 -15.60
CA GLU A 236 10.62 13.74 -16.78
C GLU A 236 11.87 12.86 -16.57
N THR A 237 11.75 11.80 -15.77
CA THR A 237 12.78 10.76 -15.71
C THR A 237 12.21 9.46 -16.26
N THR A 238 12.79 8.98 -17.35
CA THR A 238 12.55 7.63 -17.86
C THR A 238 13.07 6.62 -16.84
N LEU A 239 12.44 5.44 -16.78
CA LEU A 239 12.97 4.32 -15.97
C LEU A 239 14.44 4.01 -16.37
N ILE A 240 14.81 4.24 -17.63
CA ILE A 240 16.21 4.20 -18.11
C ILE A 240 17.08 5.23 -17.39
N SER A 241 16.68 6.50 -17.30
CA SER A 241 17.44 7.51 -16.55
C SER A 241 17.57 7.13 -15.07
N LEU A 242 16.51 6.56 -14.48
CA LEU A 242 16.54 6.07 -13.10
C LEU A 242 17.48 4.87 -12.94
N MET A 243 17.52 3.94 -13.90
CA MET A 243 18.45 2.82 -13.89
C MET A 243 19.90 3.26 -14.15
N LEU A 244 20.16 4.15 -15.12
CA LEU A 244 21.50 4.65 -15.42
C LEU A 244 22.09 5.50 -14.30
N ARG A 245 21.25 6.25 -13.57
CA ARG A 245 21.70 7.07 -12.42
C ARG A 245 22.06 6.23 -11.20
N PHE A 246 21.63 4.96 -11.17
CA PHE A 246 21.74 4.08 -10.00
C PHE A 246 22.31 2.68 -10.33
N ALA A 247 22.86 2.49 -11.53
CA ALA A 247 23.74 1.37 -11.84
C ALA A 247 25.04 1.53 -11.03
N PRO A 248 25.62 0.42 -10.53
CA PRO A 248 26.91 0.47 -9.83
C PRO A 248 28.04 0.98 -10.72
#